data_AF-A0A5D3B6V7-F1
#
_entry.id   AF-A0A5D3B6V7-F1
#
_cell.length_a   1.000
_cell.length_b   1.000
_cell.length_c   1.000
_cell.angle_alpha   90.00
_cell.angle_beta   90.00
_cell.angle_gamma   90.00
#
_symmetry.space_group_name_H-M   'P 1'
#
loop_
_entity.id
_entity.type
_entity.pdbx_description
1 polymer ?
#
loop_
_entity_poly.entity_id
_entity_poly.type
_entity_poly.pdbx_seq_one_letter_code
_entity_poly.pdbx_strand_id
1 'polypeptide(L)'
;MRRLSLSLFSIVLFLGLALASPVVEERDLLKLKVLDCWWAACSLAVLISSQNWIESMIRYGNNASMVNTTWPQDGSVQVQIWNPDTLTPVIETAVVANKSQTEDHVDGNWWHDSLSQSIKLLGTQMDIAGIFPNGTFDPTSGSALTGLKVLTGLETASNLTSDYADADAFWTDLARANGSTPVIFNTVSLDSIGVTDPQLGDSHDYAVFNGTVHEDGSKTVWARNSWGSTDEFKLEDVYNNTYQIIHLANWDRLEWQDSVNWTIT
;
A
#
# COMPACT_ATOMS: atom_id res chain seq x y z
N MET A 1 24.06 53.07 -22.00
CA MET A 1 22.68 53.15 -22.51
C MET A 1 22.33 51.81 -23.17
N ARG A 2 21.32 51.10 -22.61
CA ARG A 2 20.43 50.08 -23.25
C ARG A 2 21.11 48.86 -23.93
N ARG A 3 20.65 47.61 -23.82
CA ARG A 3 19.47 46.97 -23.21
C ARG A 3 19.71 45.45 -23.20
N LEU A 4 19.01 44.78 -22.30
CA LEU A 4 18.90 43.32 -22.12
C LEU A 4 18.54 42.55 -23.40
N SER A 5 18.97 41.28 -23.47
CA SER A 5 18.11 40.19 -23.96
C SER A 5 18.21 38.99 -23.01
N LEU A 6 17.07 38.67 -22.39
CA LEU A 6 16.82 37.49 -21.59
C LEU A 6 16.95 36.22 -22.46
N SER A 7 17.66 35.21 -21.97
CA SER A 7 17.33 33.81 -22.27
C SER A 7 16.93 33.14 -20.95
N LEU A 8 15.63 32.86 -20.83
CA LEU A 8 15.04 32.09 -19.74
C LEU A 8 15.62 30.67 -19.77
N PHE A 9 16.44 30.33 -18.78
CA PHE A 9 16.53 28.97 -18.28
C PHE A 9 15.47 28.84 -17.18
N SER A 10 14.33 28.24 -17.51
CA SER A 10 13.31 27.86 -16.54
C SER A 10 13.79 26.63 -15.77
N ILE A 11 14.62 26.84 -14.76
CA ILE A 11 14.76 25.91 -13.65
C ILE A 11 13.54 26.19 -12.75
N VAL A 12 12.60 25.26 -12.74
CA VAL A 12 11.49 25.25 -11.79
C VAL A 12 12.10 24.94 -10.42
N LEU A 13 12.44 26.00 -9.71
CA LEU A 13 12.78 25.98 -8.29
C LEU A 13 11.46 25.82 -7.52
N PHE A 14 11.06 24.58 -7.25
CA PHE A 14 10.03 24.30 -6.24
C PHE A 14 10.67 24.52 -4.86
N LEU A 15 10.67 25.77 -4.40
CA LEU A 15 10.95 26.12 -3.01
C LEU A 15 9.76 26.86 -2.41
N GLY A 16 9.13 26.19 -1.43
CA GLY A 16 8.70 26.85 -0.20
C GLY A 16 7.44 27.71 -0.30
N LEU A 17 6.29 27.06 -0.44
CA LEU A 17 5.03 27.47 0.21
C LEU A 17 4.19 26.20 0.38
N ALA A 18 4.55 25.42 1.39
CA ALA A 18 3.73 24.33 1.90
C ALA A 18 2.47 24.93 2.54
N LEU A 19 1.43 25.10 1.73
CA LEU A 19 0.08 24.87 2.23
C LEU A 19 0.00 23.35 2.38
N ALA A 20 0.15 22.86 3.61
CA ALA A 20 -0.03 21.46 3.94
C ALA A 20 -1.50 21.09 3.72
N SER A 21 -1.87 20.83 2.48
CA SER A 21 -3.07 20.04 2.20
C SER A 21 -2.83 18.66 2.80
N PRO A 22 -3.77 18.11 3.58
CA PRO A 22 -3.63 16.77 4.13
C PRO A 22 -3.85 15.77 3.00
N VAL A 23 -2.73 15.43 2.36
CA VAL A 23 -2.58 14.39 1.35
C VAL A 23 -2.31 13.09 2.10
N VAL A 24 -2.91 11.99 1.64
CA VAL A 24 -2.63 10.65 2.16
C VAL A 24 -1.17 10.30 1.83
N GLU A 25 -0.36 10.01 2.83
CA GLU A 25 1.07 9.77 2.66
C GLU A 25 1.52 8.52 3.42
N GLU A 26 2.57 7.85 2.93
CA GLU A 26 3.07 6.61 3.56
C GLU A 26 3.71 6.81 4.92
N ARG A 27 4.06 8.07 5.26
CA ARG A 27 4.49 8.44 6.62
C ARG A 27 3.35 8.38 7.63
N ASP A 28 2.11 8.24 7.17
CA ASP A 28 0.94 8.15 8.03
C ASP A 28 0.84 6.80 8.76
N LEU A 29 1.61 5.77 8.38
CA LEU A 29 1.66 4.49 9.10
C LEU A 29 2.78 4.50 10.17
N LEU A 30 2.47 4.00 11.37
CA LEU A 30 3.46 3.76 12.43
C LEU A 30 4.31 2.52 12.14
N LYS A 31 5.45 2.47 12.82
CA LYS A 31 6.11 1.20 13.11
C LYS A 31 5.16 0.29 13.90
N LEU A 32 4.55 -0.66 13.19
CA LEU A 32 3.54 -1.58 13.74
C LEU A 32 4.11 -2.38 14.91
N LYS A 33 3.35 -2.46 15.99
CA LYS A 33 3.57 -3.45 17.09
C LYS A 33 2.77 -4.73 16.87
N VAL A 34 1.84 -4.71 15.92
CA VAL A 34 1.03 -5.85 15.49
C VAL A 34 1.74 -6.50 14.30
N LEU A 35 1.72 -7.83 14.22
CA LEU A 35 2.36 -8.60 13.15
C LEU A 35 1.40 -8.75 11.96
N ASP A 36 1.01 -7.62 11.37
CA ASP A 36 0.08 -7.50 10.24
C ASP A 36 0.75 -6.86 9.02
N CYS A 37 2.06 -7.12 8.84
CA CYS A 37 2.86 -6.51 7.76
C CYS A 37 2.24 -6.69 6.36
N TRP A 38 1.57 -7.82 6.12
CA TRP A 38 0.84 -8.12 4.88
C TRP A 38 -0.25 -7.09 4.60
N TRP A 39 -1.01 -6.67 5.61
CA TRP A 39 -2.13 -5.74 5.47
C TRP A 39 -1.62 -4.33 5.20
N ALA A 40 -0.64 -3.89 5.99
CA ALA A 40 -0.01 -2.60 5.79
C ALA A 40 0.70 -2.51 4.43
N ALA A 41 1.43 -3.56 4.01
CA ALA A 41 2.04 -3.61 2.69
C ALA A 41 0.99 -3.52 1.56
N CYS A 42 -0.17 -4.18 1.70
CA CYS A 42 -1.26 -4.04 0.74
C CYS A 42 -1.79 -2.61 0.63
N SER A 43 -2.10 -1.98 1.77
CA SER A 43 -2.61 -0.61 1.79
C SER A 43 -1.61 0.39 1.19
N LEU A 44 -0.31 0.21 1.48
CA LEU A 44 0.78 1.00 0.92
C LEU A 44 0.94 0.76 -0.58
N ALA A 45 0.93 -0.49 -1.04
CA ALA A 45 1.05 -0.81 -2.47
C ALA A 45 -0.11 -0.21 -3.28
N VAL A 46 -1.33 -0.23 -2.73
CA VAL A 46 -2.51 0.42 -3.34
C VAL A 46 -2.36 1.94 -3.35
N LEU A 47 -1.93 2.55 -2.24
CA LEU A 47 -1.67 4.00 -2.16
C LEU A 47 -0.62 4.47 -3.17
N ILE A 48 0.53 3.78 -3.20
CA ILE A 48 1.63 4.02 -4.15
C ILE A 48 1.13 3.95 -5.59
N SER A 49 0.31 2.94 -5.88
CA SER A 49 -0.21 2.72 -7.23
C SER A 49 -1.26 3.76 -7.62
N SER A 50 -2.13 4.13 -6.67
CA SER A 50 -3.25 5.04 -6.90
C SER A 50 -3.78 5.62 -5.59
N GLN A 51 -3.31 6.82 -5.25
CA GLN A 51 -3.85 7.58 -4.11
C GLN A 51 -5.36 7.83 -4.25
N ASN A 52 -5.82 8.11 -5.48
CA ASN A 52 -7.23 8.33 -5.77
C ASN A 52 -8.11 7.11 -5.42
N TRP A 53 -7.56 5.89 -5.52
CA TRP A 53 -8.25 4.67 -5.11
C TRP A 53 -8.57 4.68 -3.61
N ILE A 54 -7.55 4.88 -2.77
CA ILE A 54 -7.72 4.97 -1.30
C ILE A 54 -8.67 6.10 -0.92
N GLU A 55 -8.49 7.27 -1.53
CA GLU A 55 -9.34 8.45 -1.31
C GLU A 55 -10.81 8.20 -1.65
N SER A 56 -11.09 7.36 -2.64
CA SER A 56 -12.45 7.05 -3.09
C SER A 56 -13.12 5.95 -2.27
N MET A 57 -12.34 5.12 -1.57
CA MET A 57 -12.83 4.08 -0.65
C MET A 57 -13.43 4.67 0.63
N ILE A 58 -13.06 5.89 1.04
CA ILE A 58 -13.42 6.44 2.36
C ILE A 58 -14.31 7.68 2.19
N ARG A 59 -15.51 7.64 2.76
CA ARG A 59 -16.51 8.72 2.67
C ARG A 59 -17.17 9.01 4.00
N TYR A 60 -17.69 10.21 4.14
CA TYR A 60 -18.62 10.53 5.24
C TYR A 60 -19.92 9.73 5.09
N GLY A 61 -20.69 9.58 6.17
CA GLY A 61 -21.98 8.88 6.14
C GLY A 61 -23.04 9.52 5.23
N ASN A 62 -22.84 10.79 4.84
CA ASN A 62 -23.65 11.47 3.83
C ASN A 62 -23.11 11.30 2.39
N ASN A 63 -22.15 10.39 2.19
CA ASN A 63 -21.44 10.10 0.95
C ASN A 63 -20.52 11.22 0.43
N ALA A 64 -20.28 12.27 1.22
CA ALA A 64 -19.30 13.29 0.88
C ALA A 64 -17.87 12.73 0.95
N SER A 65 -16.99 13.24 0.08
CA SER A 65 -15.58 12.83 0.05
C SER A 65 -14.84 13.28 1.30
N MET A 66 -13.92 12.43 1.78
CA MET A 66 -12.98 12.73 2.88
C MET A 66 -11.64 13.30 2.38
N VAL A 67 -11.48 13.47 1.06
CA VAL A 67 -10.25 14.00 0.44
C VAL A 67 -9.90 15.37 1.03
N ASN A 68 -8.61 15.60 1.27
CA ASN A 68 -8.09 16.77 1.98
C ASN A 68 -8.62 16.93 3.41
N THR A 69 -8.94 15.83 4.08
CA THR A 69 -9.26 15.84 5.51
C THR A 69 -8.46 14.76 6.23
N THR A 70 -7.79 15.13 7.33
CA THR A 70 -7.01 14.19 8.16
C THR A 70 -7.87 13.31 9.08
N TRP A 71 -9.04 13.82 9.47
CA TRP A 71 -9.88 13.29 10.53
C TRP A 71 -11.37 13.54 10.27
N PRO A 72 -12.27 12.56 10.47
CA PRO A 72 -13.69 12.78 10.24
C PRO A 72 -14.29 13.71 11.30
N GLN A 73 -14.91 14.79 10.83
CA GLN A 73 -15.56 15.78 11.71
C GLN A 73 -16.77 15.20 12.46
N ASP A 74 -17.46 14.24 11.84
CA ASP A 74 -18.67 13.62 12.38
C ASP A 74 -18.37 12.38 13.26
N GLY A 75 -17.09 12.04 13.48
CA GLY A 75 -16.67 10.93 14.34
C GLY A 75 -16.71 9.53 13.72
N SER A 76 -17.16 9.41 12.47
CA SER A 76 -17.21 8.14 11.72
C SER A 76 -17.11 8.33 10.21
N VAL A 77 -16.68 7.29 9.50
CA VAL A 77 -16.67 7.21 8.03
C VAL A 77 -17.25 5.88 7.56
N GLN A 78 -17.79 5.88 6.35
CA GLN A 78 -18.06 4.68 5.58
C GLN A 78 -16.84 4.33 4.74
N VAL A 79 -16.49 3.05 4.73
CA VAL A 79 -15.33 2.53 4.02
C VAL A 79 -15.80 1.41 3.12
N GLN A 80 -15.54 1.54 1.83
CA GLN A 80 -15.78 0.47 0.88
C GLN A 80 -14.55 -0.42 0.78
N ILE A 81 -14.75 -1.70 1.07
CA ILE A 81 -13.81 -2.79 0.81
C ILE A 81 -14.53 -3.85 -0.04
N TRP A 82 -13.86 -4.94 -0.36
CA TRP A 82 -14.44 -6.03 -1.15
C TRP A 82 -14.38 -7.35 -0.39
N ASN A 83 -15.42 -8.15 -0.54
CA ASN A 83 -15.40 -9.53 -0.10
C ASN A 83 -14.35 -10.30 -0.93
N PRO A 84 -13.34 -10.93 -0.30
CA PRO A 84 -12.23 -11.54 -1.03
C PRO A 84 -12.60 -12.82 -1.79
N ASP A 85 -13.75 -13.44 -1.48
CA ASP A 85 -14.23 -14.66 -2.14
C ASP A 85 -15.09 -14.35 -3.37
N THR A 86 -15.89 -13.28 -3.31
CA THR A 86 -16.85 -12.91 -4.37
C THR A 86 -16.42 -11.70 -5.17
N LEU A 87 -15.44 -10.94 -4.69
CA LEU A 87 -14.98 -9.66 -5.23
C LEU A 87 -16.11 -8.62 -5.36
N THR A 88 -17.16 -8.75 -4.53
CA THR A 88 -18.25 -7.78 -4.47
C THR A 88 -17.98 -6.74 -3.39
N PRO A 89 -18.33 -5.45 -3.63
CA PRO A 89 -18.13 -4.42 -2.63
C PRO A 89 -18.97 -4.64 -1.37
N VAL A 90 -18.40 -4.25 -0.24
CA VAL A 90 -19.04 -4.19 1.07
C VAL A 90 -18.70 -2.83 1.69
N ILE A 91 -19.66 -2.21 2.35
CA ILE A 91 -19.47 -0.93 3.04
C ILE A 91 -19.49 -1.20 4.54
N GLU A 92 -18.38 -0.89 5.20
CA GLU A 92 -18.23 -0.97 6.64
C GLU A 92 -18.14 0.43 7.26
N THR A 93 -18.43 0.54 8.56
CA THR A 93 -18.35 1.82 9.28
C THR A 93 -17.15 1.81 10.22
N ALA A 94 -16.19 2.69 9.97
CA ALA A 94 -15.09 2.95 10.89
C ALA A 94 -15.43 4.13 11.79
N VAL A 95 -15.07 4.03 13.08
CA VAL A 95 -15.39 5.06 14.09
C VAL A 95 -14.15 5.52 14.82
N VAL A 96 -14.07 6.84 15.04
CA VAL A 96 -12.95 7.50 15.74
C VAL A 96 -12.73 6.93 17.14
N ALA A 97 -13.80 6.54 17.82
CA ALA A 97 -13.72 5.98 19.17
C ALA A 97 -12.88 4.69 19.24
N ASN A 98 -12.72 3.99 18.11
CA ASN A 98 -11.99 2.73 18.01
C ASN A 98 -10.58 2.91 17.43
N LYS A 99 -10.06 4.15 17.36
CA LYS A 99 -8.74 4.44 16.76
C LYS A 99 -7.66 3.49 17.30
N SER A 100 -6.95 2.82 16.40
CA SER A 100 -5.74 2.09 16.76
C SER A 100 -4.67 3.02 17.34
N GLN A 101 -3.97 2.55 18.37
CA GLN A 101 -2.82 3.23 18.95
C GLN A 101 -1.50 2.79 18.32
N THR A 102 -1.53 1.85 17.38
CA THR A 102 -0.34 1.16 16.87
C THR A 102 -0.21 1.15 15.35
N GLU A 103 -1.26 1.51 14.61
CA GLU A 103 -1.30 1.44 13.15
C GLU A 103 -0.99 2.77 12.47
N ASP A 104 -1.58 3.88 12.94
CA ASP A 104 -1.39 5.20 12.34
C ASP A 104 -0.42 6.08 13.15
N HIS A 105 0.42 6.84 12.44
CA HIS A 105 1.28 7.86 13.02
C HIS A 105 0.45 8.85 13.82
N VAL A 106 0.97 9.30 14.97
CA VAL A 106 0.24 10.19 15.88
C VAL A 106 -0.22 11.48 15.20
N ASP A 107 0.56 11.93 14.21
CA ASP A 107 0.29 13.10 13.36
C ASP A 107 -0.14 12.73 11.92
N GLY A 108 -0.43 11.45 11.66
CA GLY A 108 -0.81 10.94 10.35
C GLY A 108 -2.31 11.01 10.07
N ASN A 109 -2.68 10.87 8.80
CA ASN A 109 -4.08 10.74 8.38
C ASN A 109 -4.67 9.38 8.80
N TRP A 110 -5.93 9.39 9.23
CA TRP A 110 -6.64 8.22 9.77
C TRP A 110 -7.20 7.26 8.71
N TRP A 111 -6.55 7.16 7.55
CA TRP A 111 -7.06 6.38 6.43
C TRP A 111 -6.78 4.89 6.64
N HIS A 112 -5.56 4.54 7.07
CA HIS A 112 -5.13 3.14 7.19
C HIS A 112 -5.87 2.43 8.33
N ASP A 113 -5.97 3.03 9.53
CA ASP A 113 -6.79 2.46 10.60
C ASP A 113 -8.27 2.32 10.20
N SER A 114 -8.83 3.23 9.39
CA SER A 114 -10.22 3.07 8.92
C SER A 114 -10.39 1.84 8.01
N LEU A 115 -9.41 1.55 7.15
CA LEU A 115 -9.36 0.32 6.35
C LEU A 115 -9.20 -0.91 7.26
N SER A 116 -8.31 -0.85 8.25
CA SER A 116 -8.10 -1.93 9.22
C SER A 116 -9.35 -2.24 10.04
N GLN A 117 -10.07 -1.22 10.50
CA GLN A 117 -11.37 -1.41 11.18
C GLN A 117 -12.36 -2.13 10.26
N SER A 118 -12.36 -1.79 8.97
CA SER A 118 -13.29 -2.35 8.00
C SER A 118 -13.03 -3.83 7.71
N ILE A 119 -11.78 -4.23 7.46
CA ILE A 119 -11.45 -5.65 7.27
C ILE A 119 -11.68 -6.47 8.54
N LYS A 120 -11.40 -5.90 9.73
CA LYS A 120 -11.67 -6.53 11.03
C LYS A 120 -13.17 -6.76 11.22
N LEU A 121 -14.02 -5.76 10.90
CA LEU A 121 -15.47 -5.89 10.96
C LEU A 121 -15.98 -6.95 9.98
N LEU A 122 -15.51 -6.95 8.73
CA LEU A 122 -15.87 -7.97 7.75
C LEU A 122 -15.46 -9.37 8.22
N GLY A 123 -14.29 -9.52 8.83
CA GLY A 123 -13.82 -10.78 9.42
C GLY A 123 -14.63 -11.28 10.63
N THR A 124 -15.52 -10.46 11.21
CA THR A 124 -16.52 -10.94 12.18
C THR A 124 -17.77 -11.54 11.52
N GLN A 125 -17.96 -11.27 10.22
CA GLN A 125 -19.13 -11.66 9.45
C GLN A 125 -18.84 -12.87 8.55
N MET A 126 -17.58 -13.06 8.16
CA MET A 126 -17.11 -14.16 7.33
C MET A 126 -15.66 -14.55 7.69
N ASP A 127 -15.23 -15.71 7.23
CA ASP A 127 -13.84 -16.14 7.40
C ASP A 127 -12.92 -15.36 6.44
N ILE A 128 -11.90 -14.71 6.98
CA ILE A 128 -10.87 -14.01 6.20
C ILE A 128 -9.52 -14.45 6.74
N ALA A 129 -8.68 -15.03 5.87
CA ALA A 129 -7.32 -15.39 6.24
C ALA A 129 -6.55 -14.19 6.83
N GLY A 130 -6.01 -14.37 8.04
CA GLY A 130 -5.32 -13.31 8.79
C GLY A 130 -6.20 -12.50 9.74
N ILE A 131 -7.50 -12.82 9.86
CA ILE A 131 -8.42 -12.18 10.80
C ILE A 131 -9.10 -13.25 11.67
N PHE A 132 -9.02 -13.10 13.00
CA PHE A 132 -9.78 -13.95 13.91
C PHE A 132 -11.27 -13.58 13.89
N PRO A 133 -12.18 -14.54 14.19
CA PRO A 133 -13.63 -14.29 14.24
C PRO A 133 -14.08 -13.20 15.23
N ASN A 134 -13.20 -12.79 16.15
CA ASN A 134 -13.46 -11.70 17.10
C ASN A 134 -13.10 -10.31 16.55
N GLY A 135 -12.69 -10.19 15.29
CA GLY A 135 -12.35 -8.92 14.65
C GLY A 135 -10.97 -8.39 15.03
N THR A 136 -10.00 -9.28 15.23
CA THR A 136 -8.60 -8.92 15.49
C THR A 136 -7.68 -9.59 14.48
N PHE A 137 -6.53 -8.98 14.18
CA PHE A 137 -5.54 -9.59 13.32
C PHE A 137 -4.99 -10.88 13.95
N ASP A 138 -4.90 -11.93 13.15
CA ASP A 138 -4.14 -13.13 13.49
C ASP A 138 -2.64 -12.85 13.22
N PRO A 139 -1.79 -12.80 14.25
CA PRO A 139 -0.37 -12.51 14.06
C PRO A 139 0.41 -13.68 13.44
N THR A 140 -0.23 -14.82 13.22
CA THR A 140 0.40 -16.05 12.68
C THR A 140 -0.09 -16.42 11.29
N SER A 141 -1.01 -15.63 10.74
CA SER A 141 -1.68 -15.90 9.47
C SER A 141 -1.93 -14.60 8.72
N GLY A 142 -2.45 -14.73 7.50
CA GLY A 142 -2.69 -13.62 6.59
C GLY A 142 -1.80 -13.69 5.36
N SER A 143 -2.22 -12.95 4.35
CA SER A 143 -1.53 -12.93 3.07
C SER A 143 -1.86 -11.66 2.33
N ALA A 144 -0.84 -11.06 1.72
CA ALA A 144 -1.04 -9.94 0.81
C ALA A 144 -1.91 -10.31 -0.41
N LEU A 145 -2.03 -11.61 -0.75
CA LEU A 145 -3.00 -12.08 -1.75
C LEU A 145 -4.43 -11.72 -1.35
N THR A 146 -4.82 -11.99 -0.10
CA THR A 146 -6.15 -11.67 0.43
C THR A 146 -6.30 -10.16 0.62
N GLY A 147 -5.27 -9.49 1.17
CA GLY A 147 -5.31 -8.04 1.39
C GLY A 147 -5.54 -7.24 0.11
N LEU A 148 -4.85 -7.58 -0.98
CA LEU A 148 -5.06 -6.93 -2.27
C LEU A 148 -6.47 -7.18 -2.83
N LYS A 149 -7.05 -8.39 -2.68
CA LYS A 149 -8.44 -8.64 -3.07
C LYS A 149 -9.41 -7.76 -2.29
N VAL A 150 -9.23 -7.67 -0.97
CA VAL A 150 -10.08 -6.86 -0.09
C VAL A 150 -10.00 -5.37 -0.45
N LEU A 151 -8.83 -4.87 -0.82
CA LEU A 151 -8.66 -3.44 -1.12
C LEU A 151 -9.03 -3.05 -2.56
N THR A 152 -8.99 -4.00 -3.51
CA THR A 152 -9.13 -3.68 -4.94
C THR A 152 -10.36 -4.30 -5.60
N GLY A 153 -10.94 -5.35 -5.03
CA GLY A 153 -11.99 -6.13 -5.69
C GLY A 153 -11.52 -6.85 -6.96
N LEU A 154 -10.22 -7.07 -7.10
CA LEU A 154 -9.61 -7.73 -8.26
C LEU A 154 -8.92 -9.03 -7.84
N GLU A 155 -8.82 -9.97 -8.77
CA GLU A 155 -8.06 -11.20 -8.54
C GLU A 155 -6.57 -10.92 -8.36
N THR A 156 -5.93 -11.75 -7.52
CA THR A 156 -4.53 -11.61 -7.16
C THR A 156 -3.76 -12.87 -7.53
N ALA A 157 -2.47 -12.72 -7.78
CA ALA A 157 -1.57 -13.81 -8.11
C ALA A 157 -0.25 -13.65 -7.34
N SER A 158 0.48 -14.76 -7.25
CA SER A 158 1.86 -14.75 -6.77
C SER A 158 2.77 -15.56 -7.68
N ASN A 159 4.02 -15.14 -7.74
CA ASN A 159 5.11 -15.84 -8.43
C ASN A 159 6.22 -16.10 -7.43
N LEU A 160 6.59 -17.37 -7.24
CA LEU A 160 7.72 -17.70 -6.38
C LEU A 160 9.00 -17.21 -7.02
N THR A 161 9.95 -16.73 -6.23
CA THR A 161 11.27 -16.34 -6.72
C THR A 161 11.95 -17.48 -7.49
N SER A 162 11.72 -18.74 -7.07
CA SER A 162 12.23 -19.95 -7.73
C SER A 162 11.67 -20.19 -9.14
N ASP A 163 10.56 -19.55 -9.51
CA ASP A 163 9.93 -19.71 -10.81
C ASP A 163 10.53 -18.75 -11.86
N TYR A 164 11.30 -17.75 -11.43
CA TYR A 164 11.99 -16.82 -12.31
C TYR A 164 13.26 -17.45 -12.89
N ALA A 165 13.50 -17.21 -14.18
CA ALA A 165 14.69 -17.72 -14.87
C ALA A 165 15.98 -17.06 -14.33
N ASP A 166 15.89 -15.79 -13.96
CA ASP A 166 16.98 -14.98 -13.44
C ASP A 166 16.45 -13.74 -12.68
N ALA A 167 17.35 -12.97 -12.08
CA ALA A 167 17.04 -11.74 -11.36
C ALA A 167 16.44 -10.64 -12.26
N ASP A 168 16.71 -10.67 -13.56
CA ASP A 168 16.21 -9.66 -14.50
C ASP A 168 14.73 -9.87 -14.82
N ALA A 169 14.30 -11.13 -14.98
CA ALA A 169 12.89 -11.48 -15.10
C ALA A 169 12.12 -11.11 -13.81
N PHE A 170 12.70 -11.39 -12.65
CA PHE A 170 12.14 -11.01 -11.35
C PHE A 170 12.00 -9.49 -11.20
N TRP A 171 13.05 -8.73 -11.56
CA TRP A 171 13.01 -7.26 -11.53
C TRP A 171 11.95 -6.70 -12.48
N THR A 172 11.76 -7.33 -13.64
CA THR A 172 10.77 -6.86 -14.62
C THR A 172 9.36 -6.83 -14.03
N ASP A 173 9.00 -7.81 -13.21
CA ASP A 173 7.70 -7.84 -12.54
C ASP A 173 7.64 -6.89 -11.34
N LEU A 174 8.71 -6.75 -10.54
CA LEU A 174 8.77 -5.71 -9.51
C LEU A 174 8.61 -4.29 -10.08
N ALA A 175 9.30 -4.01 -11.19
CA ALA A 175 9.28 -2.72 -11.86
C ALA A 175 7.93 -2.38 -12.50
N ARG A 176 6.97 -3.31 -12.54
CA ARG A 176 5.59 -2.98 -12.95
C ARG A 176 4.92 -2.01 -11.99
N ALA A 177 5.39 -1.89 -10.74
CA ALA A 177 4.96 -0.84 -9.81
C ALA A 177 5.05 0.57 -10.43
N ASN A 178 6.02 0.80 -11.34
CA ASN A 178 6.16 2.05 -12.10
C ASN A 178 4.90 2.40 -12.92
N GLY A 179 4.07 1.41 -13.22
CA GLY A 179 2.89 1.50 -14.07
C GLY A 179 1.56 1.68 -13.33
N SER A 180 1.55 2.01 -12.03
CA SER A 180 0.31 2.17 -11.23
C SER A 180 -0.44 0.85 -10.95
N THR A 181 0.27 -0.27 -10.85
CA THR A 181 -0.29 -1.55 -10.37
C THR A 181 0.39 -1.92 -9.05
N PRO A 182 -0.35 -2.40 -8.03
CA PRO A 182 0.24 -2.71 -6.74
C PRO A 182 1.11 -3.95 -6.84
N VAL A 183 2.35 -3.82 -6.41
CA VAL A 183 3.32 -4.92 -6.34
C VAL A 183 3.90 -4.99 -4.94
N ILE A 184 3.94 -6.20 -4.40
CA ILE A 184 4.46 -6.52 -3.08
C ILE A 184 5.46 -7.65 -3.26
N PHE A 185 6.55 -7.64 -2.49
CA PHE A 185 7.33 -8.86 -2.30
C PHE A 185 7.36 -9.22 -0.83
N ASN A 186 7.48 -10.51 -0.54
CA ASN A 186 7.67 -10.96 0.83
C ASN A 186 9.00 -11.69 0.98
N THR A 187 9.64 -11.47 2.11
CA THR A 187 10.97 -12.01 2.35
C THR A 187 10.93 -13.42 2.91
N VAL A 188 12.03 -14.15 2.72
CA VAL A 188 12.22 -15.48 3.29
C VAL A 188 12.28 -15.43 4.84
N SER A 189 12.14 -16.60 5.47
CA SER A 189 12.20 -16.75 6.93
C SER A 189 13.55 -16.33 7.53
N LEU A 190 13.57 -16.09 8.84
CA LEU A 190 14.77 -15.73 9.61
C LEU A 190 15.97 -16.66 9.35
N ASP A 191 15.73 -17.96 9.22
CA ASP A 191 16.81 -18.95 9.01
C ASP A 191 17.44 -18.87 7.60
N SER A 192 16.80 -18.17 6.67
CA SER A 192 17.17 -18.09 5.26
C SER A 192 17.55 -16.67 4.82
N ILE A 193 17.18 -15.64 5.59
CA ILE A 193 17.47 -14.25 5.25
C ILE A 193 18.98 -14.00 5.31
N GLY A 194 19.51 -13.41 4.26
CA GLY A 194 20.88 -12.93 4.17
C GLY A 194 21.06 -11.55 4.79
N VAL A 195 22.31 -11.10 4.81
CA VAL A 195 22.68 -9.74 5.20
C VAL A 195 22.57 -8.84 3.97
N THR A 196 21.85 -7.73 4.11
CA THR A 196 21.67 -6.73 3.05
C THR A 196 21.93 -5.33 3.61
N ASP A 197 22.16 -4.35 2.73
CA ASP A 197 22.29 -2.94 3.12
C ASP A 197 21.42 -2.06 2.22
N PRO A 198 20.30 -1.49 2.72
CA PRO A 198 19.79 -1.64 4.09
C PRO A 198 19.28 -3.06 4.40
N GLN A 199 19.16 -3.41 5.68
CA GLN A 199 18.76 -4.76 6.10
C GLN A 199 17.27 -5.01 5.83
N LEU A 200 16.98 -6.03 5.02
CA LEU A 200 15.64 -6.57 4.84
C LEU A 200 15.19 -7.32 6.10
N GLY A 201 13.95 -7.10 6.53
CA GLY A 201 13.31 -7.88 7.58
C GLY A 201 13.00 -9.29 7.09
N ASP A 202 12.94 -10.27 7.98
CA ASP A 202 12.56 -11.64 7.65
C ASP A 202 11.04 -11.83 7.72
N SER A 203 10.52 -12.79 6.94
CA SER A 203 9.10 -13.15 6.93
C SER A 203 8.17 -11.92 6.77
N HIS A 204 8.58 -10.95 5.97
CA HIS A 204 8.01 -9.60 5.97
C HIS A 204 7.59 -9.14 4.58
N ASP A 205 6.42 -8.51 4.49
CA ASP A 205 5.89 -7.93 3.25
C ASP A 205 6.37 -6.48 3.05
N TYR A 206 6.82 -6.18 1.83
CA TYR A 206 7.27 -4.86 1.38
C TYR A 206 6.43 -4.39 0.20
N ALA A 207 5.93 -3.14 0.26
CA ALA A 207 5.26 -2.52 -0.88
C ALA A 207 6.30 -1.91 -1.83
N VAL A 208 6.23 -2.24 -3.11
CA VAL A 208 7.18 -1.74 -4.11
C VAL A 208 6.70 -0.40 -4.65
N PHE A 209 7.58 0.60 -4.63
CA PHE A 209 7.37 1.88 -5.30
C PHE A 209 7.66 1.79 -6.78
N ASN A 210 8.88 1.37 -7.09
CA ASN A 210 9.40 1.34 -8.43
C ASN A 210 10.63 0.43 -8.55
N GLY A 211 10.94 0.07 -9.78
CA GLY A 211 12.25 -0.42 -10.19
C GLY A 211 13.00 0.68 -10.94
N THR A 212 14.29 0.85 -10.61
CA THR A 212 15.19 1.81 -11.27
C THR A 212 16.33 1.08 -11.98
N VAL A 213 16.68 1.54 -13.18
CA VAL A 213 17.91 1.15 -13.90
C VAL A 213 18.84 2.35 -13.88
N HIS A 214 20.04 2.18 -13.31
CA HIS A 214 21.06 3.22 -13.21
C HIS A 214 21.86 3.36 -14.50
N GLU A 215 22.63 4.44 -14.64
CA GLU A 215 23.44 4.72 -15.84
C GLU A 215 24.48 3.63 -16.13
N ASP A 216 24.97 2.95 -15.10
CA ASP A 216 25.91 1.83 -15.22
C ASP A 216 25.25 0.48 -15.55
N GLY A 217 23.91 0.47 -15.70
CA GLY A 217 23.10 -0.72 -15.97
C GLY A 217 22.72 -1.52 -14.73
N SER A 218 23.17 -1.14 -13.54
CA SER A 218 22.72 -1.77 -12.30
C SER A 218 21.24 -1.47 -12.03
N LYS A 219 20.57 -2.40 -11.35
CA LYS A 219 19.13 -2.33 -11.07
C LYS A 219 18.89 -2.28 -9.57
N THR A 220 17.97 -1.42 -9.17
CA THR A 220 17.50 -1.30 -7.79
C THR A 220 15.98 -1.38 -7.72
N VAL A 221 15.48 -1.62 -6.52
CA VAL A 221 14.07 -1.67 -6.17
C VAL A 221 13.88 -0.70 -5.02
N TRP A 222 12.99 0.27 -5.19
CA TRP A 222 12.53 1.13 -4.10
C TRP A 222 11.33 0.47 -3.44
N ALA A 223 11.40 0.25 -2.14
CA ALA A 223 10.33 -0.41 -1.41
C ALA A 223 10.08 0.22 -0.05
N ARG A 224 8.82 0.19 0.37
CA ARG A 224 8.36 0.64 1.68
C ARG A 224 8.30 -0.55 2.62
N ASN A 225 9.08 -0.47 3.69
CA ASN A 225 8.85 -1.27 4.88
C ASN A 225 7.66 -0.70 5.64
N SER A 226 6.64 -1.50 5.91
CA SER A 226 5.50 -1.11 6.78
C SER A 226 5.93 -0.66 8.19
N TRP A 227 7.18 -0.94 8.61
CA TRP A 227 7.78 -0.43 9.85
C TRP A 227 8.35 1.00 9.76
N GLY A 228 8.23 1.67 8.61
CA GLY A 228 8.37 3.12 8.51
C GLY A 228 9.55 3.63 7.68
N SER A 229 10.32 2.76 7.02
CA SER A 229 11.41 3.17 6.12
C SER A 229 11.05 2.93 4.65
N THR A 230 11.44 3.88 3.80
CA THR A 230 11.42 3.71 2.35
C THR A 230 12.86 3.67 1.92
N ASP A 231 13.26 2.54 1.33
CA ASP A 231 14.64 2.24 1.10
C ASP A 231 14.85 1.79 -0.34
N GLU A 232 16.05 2.09 -0.85
CA GLU A 232 16.53 1.57 -2.13
C GLU A 232 17.37 0.32 -1.85
N PHE A 233 16.98 -0.80 -2.46
CA PHE A 233 17.69 -2.06 -2.36
C PHE A 233 18.31 -2.43 -3.70
N LYS A 234 19.49 -3.05 -3.66
CA LYS A 234 20.06 -3.68 -4.84
C LYS A 234 19.19 -4.86 -5.28
N LEU A 235 19.05 -5.05 -6.58
CA LEU A 235 18.28 -6.18 -7.11
C LEU A 235 18.79 -7.53 -6.58
N GLU A 236 20.10 -7.73 -6.49
CA GLU A 236 20.68 -8.98 -5.97
C GLU A 236 20.23 -9.28 -4.53
N ASP A 237 20.15 -8.24 -3.70
CA ASP A 237 19.72 -8.35 -2.31
C ASP A 237 18.23 -8.73 -2.26
N VAL A 238 17.37 -8.06 -3.03
CA VAL A 238 15.94 -8.39 -3.06
C VAL A 238 15.71 -9.79 -3.63
N TYR A 239 16.36 -10.13 -4.75
CA TYR A 239 16.18 -11.42 -5.41
C TYR A 239 16.58 -12.60 -4.51
N ASN A 240 17.72 -12.52 -3.83
CA ASN A 240 18.18 -13.61 -2.97
C ASN A 240 17.41 -13.74 -1.65
N ASN A 241 16.65 -12.71 -1.26
CA ASN A 241 15.95 -12.65 0.02
C ASN A 241 14.42 -12.68 -0.11
N THR A 242 13.89 -12.74 -1.33
CA THR A 242 12.45 -12.79 -1.58
C THR A 242 11.98 -14.23 -1.72
N TYR A 243 10.85 -14.56 -1.10
CA TYR A 243 10.17 -15.84 -1.31
C TYR A 243 9.24 -15.77 -2.53
N GLN A 244 8.44 -14.71 -2.66
CA GLN A 244 7.56 -14.49 -3.81
C GLN A 244 7.25 -13.01 -4.05
N ILE A 245 6.81 -12.70 -5.28
CA ILE A 245 6.13 -11.46 -5.66
C ILE A 245 4.63 -11.70 -5.61
N ILE A 246 3.87 -10.72 -5.10
CA ILE A 246 2.41 -10.72 -5.02
C ILE A 246 1.89 -9.47 -5.74
N HIS A 247 0.88 -9.66 -6.59
CA HIS A 247 0.35 -8.60 -7.47
C HIS A 247 -1.09 -8.89 -7.90
N LEU A 248 -1.69 -7.98 -8.67
CA LEU A 248 -2.97 -8.22 -9.35
C LEU A 248 -2.78 -9.20 -10.50
N ALA A 249 -3.68 -10.19 -10.63
CA ALA A 249 -3.51 -11.31 -11.55
C ALA A 249 -3.31 -10.89 -13.02
N ASN A 250 -3.92 -9.79 -13.45
CA ASN A 250 -3.77 -9.26 -14.81
C ASN A 250 -2.86 -8.04 -14.93
N TRP A 251 -2.15 -7.66 -13.86
CA TRP A 251 -1.37 -6.43 -13.78
C TRP A 251 -2.19 -5.17 -14.08
N ASP A 252 -3.45 -5.17 -13.62
CA ASP A 252 -4.38 -4.07 -13.81
C ASP A 252 -3.81 -2.78 -13.21
N ARG A 253 -3.97 -1.66 -13.93
CA ARG A 253 -3.68 -0.33 -13.39
C ARG A 253 -4.86 0.10 -12.52
N LEU A 254 -4.58 0.58 -11.31
CA LEU A 254 -5.65 1.03 -10.42
C LEU A 254 -6.13 2.43 -10.80
N GLU A 255 -7.29 2.48 -11.46
CA GLU A 255 -8.01 3.70 -11.79
C GLU A 255 -9.45 3.57 -11.26
N TRP A 256 -9.86 4.50 -10.39
CA TRP A 256 -11.22 4.45 -9.83
C TRP A 256 -12.25 4.76 -10.92
N GLN A 257 -13.31 3.95 -10.99
CA GLN A 257 -14.42 4.17 -11.92
C GLN A 257 -15.66 4.60 -11.13
N ASP A 258 -16.16 5.83 -11.34
CA ASP A 258 -17.33 6.37 -10.63
C ASP A 258 -18.62 5.56 -10.81
N SER A 259 -18.71 4.72 -11.85
CA SER A 259 -19.82 3.78 -12.05
C SER A 259 -19.83 2.60 -11.07
N VAL A 260 -18.75 2.44 -10.32
CA VAL A 260 -18.51 1.38 -9.35
C VAL A 260 -18.79 1.96 -7.96
N ASN A 261 -19.93 1.57 -7.40
CA ASN A 261 -20.12 1.40 -5.95
C ASN A 261 -20.17 2.66 -5.08
N TRP A 262 -21.36 3.22 -4.90
CA TRP A 262 -21.84 3.73 -3.60
C TRP A 262 -23.37 3.68 -3.68
N THR A 263 -23.93 2.46 -3.72
CA THR A 263 -25.39 2.30 -3.63
C THR A 263 -25.73 2.13 -2.16
N ILE A 264 -26.12 3.24 -1.52
CA ILE A 264 -26.66 3.23 -0.16
C ILE A 264 -27.98 2.45 -0.23
N THR A 265 -28.02 1.24 0.34
CA THR A 265 -29.27 0.51 0.58
C THR A 265 -29.95 1.03 1.84
#